data_AF-A0A679JN73-F1
#
_entry.id   AF-A0A679JN73-F1
#
_cell.length_a   1.000
_cell.length_b   1.000
_cell.length_c   1.000
_cell.angle_alpha   90.00
_cell.angle_beta   90.00
_cell.angle_gamma   90.00
#
_symmetry.space_group_name_H-M   'P 1'
#
loop_
_entity.id
_entity.type
_entity.pdbx_description
1 polymer ?
#
loop_
_entity_poly.entity_id
_entity_poly.type
_entity_poly.pdbx_seq_one_letter_code
_entity_poly.pdbx_strand_id
1 'polypeptide(L)'
;MSVDAPASPKRTVPASVVSSVFVLIWASGFVTARFVAPHAEAFTFVAIRLVGVAIVLSAITFGFGARWPRNRAGWRDALVAGVLMQGIYVIGVFWSVERGLPSGIAALVGSLQPLLTAALARPFLGEVVSPPRWAGIATGFAGALLVLAPKIGAADASGIPALPLVACLGAMVAMTIGTLWQKSHAGQAELLPNAAIQFVGAGLLAVPAALLFGTGRFDASLPLWGGLAWSIFVNSVAGILLLLALIRRGEVAGVASLLFLVPPVSAAMAYLLFGETLAPIQMAGMAVATIGVAVASRR
;
A
#
# COMPACT_ATOMS: atom_id res chain seq x y z
N MET A 1 -13.51 -42.78 -35.55
CA MET A 1 -14.22 -42.32 -34.34
C MET A 1 -13.18 -42.14 -33.25
N SER A 2 -12.52 -40.97 -33.21
CA SER A 2 -11.61 -40.59 -32.13
C SER A 2 -12.29 -39.49 -31.34
N VAL A 3 -12.87 -39.85 -30.21
CA VAL A 3 -13.44 -38.91 -29.25
C VAL A 3 -12.26 -38.23 -28.55
N ASP A 4 -12.03 -36.96 -28.86
CA ASP A 4 -11.08 -36.15 -28.10
C ASP A 4 -11.50 -36.12 -26.63
N ALA A 5 -10.64 -36.65 -25.77
CA ALA A 5 -10.84 -36.60 -24.34
C ALA A 5 -10.84 -35.13 -23.87
N PRO A 6 -11.79 -34.71 -23.01
CA PRO A 6 -11.78 -33.35 -22.47
C PRO A 6 -10.49 -33.15 -21.68
N ALA A 7 -9.74 -32.11 -22.04
CA ALA A 7 -8.53 -31.71 -21.33
C ALA A 7 -8.83 -31.57 -19.83
N SER A 8 -8.07 -32.27 -18.99
CA SER A 8 -8.18 -32.18 -17.53
C SER A 8 -8.14 -30.71 -17.09
N PRO A 9 -9.05 -30.24 -16.22
CA PRO A 9 -8.97 -28.87 -15.73
C PRO A 9 -7.63 -28.70 -15.02
N LYS A 10 -6.76 -27.84 -15.57
CA LYS A 10 -5.49 -27.49 -14.93
C LYS A 10 -5.82 -27.07 -13.50
N ARG A 11 -5.32 -27.81 -12.49
CA ARG A 11 -5.46 -27.48 -11.07
C ARG A 11 -4.87 -26.09 -10.84
N THR A 12 -5.70 -25.06 -10.94
CA THR A 12 -5.32 -23.70 -10.59
C THR A 12 -5.38 -23.58 -9.07
N VAL A 13 -4.38 -22.94 -8.48
CA VAL A 13 -4.39 -22.63 -7.04
C VAL A 13 -5.67 -21.86 -6.71
N PRO A 14 -6.42 -22.24 -5.66
CA PRO A 14 -7.67 -21.58 -5.30
C PRO A 14 -7.51 -20.07 -5.12
N ALA A 15 -8.48 -19.30 -5.60
CA ALA A 15 -8.43 -17.84 -5.51
C ALA A 15 -8.31 -17.32 -4.06
N SER A 16 -8.90 -18.02 -3.11
CA SER A 16 -8.77 -17.72 -1.68
C SER A 16 -7.32 -17.78 -1.19
N VAL A 17 -6.57 -18.82 -1.57
CA VAL A 17 -5.15 -18.97 -1.21
C VAL A 17 -4.33 -17.84 -1.81
N VAL A 18 -4.55 -17.52 -3.10
CA VAL A 18 -3.83 -16.43 -3.78
C VAL A 18 -4.10 -15.08 -3.10
N SER A 19 -5.35 -14.81 -2.73
CA SER A 19 -5.72 -13.57 -2.05
C SER A 19 -5.19 -13.49 -0.61
N SER A 20 -5.14 -14.60 0.13
CA SER A 20 -4.53 -14.65 1.47
C SER A 20 -3.02 -14.39 1.41
N VAL A 21 -2.32 -15.00 0.45
CA VAL A 21 -0.89 -14.74 0.23
C VAL A 21 -0.66 -13.27 -0.14
N PHE A 22 -1.52 -12.69 -0.98
CA PHE A 22 -1.46 -11.29 -1.33
C PHE A 22 -1.58 -10.37 -0.10
N VAL A 23 -2.52 -10.64 0.82
CA VAL A 23 -2.64 -9.87 2.07
C VAL A 23 -1.39 -9.98 2.94
N LEU A 24 -0.81 -11.17 3.08
CA LEU A 24 0.42 -11.37 3.86
C LEU A 24 1.58 -10.56 3.27
N ILE A 25 1.75 -10.62 1.95
CA ILE A 25 2.75 -9.82 1.23
C ILE A 25 2.51 -8.33 1.47
N TRP A 26 1.27 -7.87 1.31
CA TRP A 26 0.92 -6.46 1.45
C TRP A 26 1.14 -5.94 2.88
N ALA A 27 0.67 -6.69 3.88
CA ALA A 27 0.85 -6.39 5.31
C ALA A 27 2.34 -6.36 5.70
N SER A 28 3.13 -7.28 5.15
CA SER A 28 4.57 -7.31 5.39
C SER A 28 5.30 -6.03 4.94
N GLY A 29 4.70 -5.22 4.07
CA GLY A 29 5.22 -3.89 3.69
C GLY A 29 5.44 -2.95 4.86
N PHE A 30 4.47 -2.85 5.78
CA PHE A 30 4.57 -2.00 6.96
C PHE A 30 5.58 -2.54 7.97
N VAL A 31 5.61 -3.87 8.12
CA VAL A 31 6.58 -4.58 8.96
C VAL A 31 8.00 -4.39 8.42
N THR A 32 8.17 -4.40 7.10
CA THR A 32 9.48 -4.19 6.46
C THR A 32 9.99 -2.78 6.74
N ALA A 33 9.13 -1.75 6.74
CA ALA A 33 9.52 -0.40 7.13
C ALA A 33 10.12 -0.37 8.55
N ARG A 34 9.51 -1.10 9.50
CA ARG A 34 10.02 -1.21 10.86
C ARG A 34 11.30 -2.03 10.95
N PHE A 35 11.41 -3.09 10.16
CA PHE A 35 12.57 -3.98 10.10
C PHE A 35 13.84 -3.26 9.64
N VAL A 36 13.73 -2.42 8.61
CA VAL A 36 14.90 -1.75 7.99
C VAL A 36 15.26 -0.42 8.64
N ALA A 37 14.35 0.19 9.41
CA ALA A 37 14.58 1.49 10.07
C ALA A 37 15.88 1.59 10.90
N PRO A 38 16.31 0.54 11.63
CA PRO A 38 17.60 0.58 12.34
C PRO A 38 18.81 0.64 11.41
N HIS A 39 18.68 0.18 10.16
CA HIS A 39 19.80 -0.09 9.24
C HIS A 39 19.96 0.97 8.15
N ALA A 40 18.85 1.55 7.71
CA ALA A 40 18.85 2.63 6.73
C ALA A 40 17.81 3.67 7.09
N GLU A 41 18.08 4.91 6.70
CA GLU A 41 17.06 5.93 6.73
C GLU A 41 16.02 5.74 5.62
N ALA A 42 14.81 6.26 5.86
CA ALA A 42 13.65 6.04 5.01
C ALA A 42 13.84 6.58 3.59
N PHE A 43 14.35 7.80 3.42
CA PHE A 43 14.49 8.40 2.09
C PHE A 43 15.44 7.60 1.21
N THR A 44 16.65 7.30 1.71
CA THR A 44 17.65 6.51 0.99
C THR A 44 17.15 5.10 0.70
N PHE A 45 16.58 4.42 1.69
CA PHE A 45 16.03 3.07 1.48
C PHE A 45 14.93 3.04 0.42
N VAL A 46 13.95 3.95 0.52
CA VAL A 46 12.81 4.01 -0.40
C VAL A 46 13.26 4.40 -1.81
N ALA A 47 14.22 5.32 -1.96
CA ALA A 47 14.77 5.66 -3.28
C ALA A 47 15.40 4.44 -3.97
N ILE A 48 16.26 3.70 -3.27
CA ILE A 48 16.90 2.49 -3.82
C ILE A 48 15.83 1.44 -4.15
N ARG A 49 14.87 1.22 -3.25
CA ARG A 49 13.75 0.30 -3.46
C ARG A 49 12.97 0.65 -4.72
N LEU A 50 12.52 1.89 -4.86
CA LEU A 50 11.66 2.31 -5.96
C LEU A 50 12.38 2.25 -7.31
N VAL A 51 13.67 2.63 -7.35
CA VAL A 51 14.51 2.46 -8.54
C VAL A 51 14.66 0.97 -8.89
N GLY A 52 14.94 0.12 -7.91
CA GLY A 52 15.03 -1.33 -8.11
C GLY A 52 13.75 -1.93 -8.67
N VAL A 53 12.58 -1.53 -8.13
CA VAL A 53 11.28 -1.97 -8.65
C VAL A 53 11.03 -1.43 -10.05
N ALA A 54 11.34 -0.17 -10.32
CA ALA A 54 11.19 0.43 -11.64
C ALA A 54 11.99 -0.33 -12.69
N ILE A 55 13.24 -0.70 -12.38
CA ILE A 55 14.10 -1.51 -13.26
C ILE A 55 13.48 -2.89 -13.51
N VAL A 56 13.11 -3.61 -12.44
CA VAL A 56 12.58 -4.98 -12.57
C VAL A 56 11.26 -5.01 -13.32
N LEU A 57 10.30 -4.15 -12.97
CA LEU A 57 9.01 -4.10 -13.66
C LEU A 57 9.14 -3.63 -15.10
N SER A 58 10.04 -2.69 -15.40
CA SER A 58 10.30 -2.28 -16.78
C SER A 58 10.87 -3.44 -17.59
N ALA A 59 11.86 -4.16 -17.05
CA ALA A 59 12.44 -5.34 -17.70
C ALA A 59 11.40 -6.43 -17.97
N ILE A 60 10.53 -6.72 -16.98
CA ILE A 60 9.42 -7.66 -17.14
C ILE A 60 8.44 -7.18 -18.23
N THR A 61 8.11 -5.88 -18.23
CA THR A 61 7.19 -5.28 -19.20
C THR A 61 7.73 -5.38 -20.63
N PHE A 62 9.02 -5.10 -20.83
CA PHE A 62 9.70 -5.27 -22.11
C PHE A 62 9.75 -6.74 -22.54
N GLY A 63 10.06 -7.66 -21.61
CA GLY A 63 10.11 -9.10 -21.89
C GLY A 63 8.77 -9.70 -22.32
N PHE A 64 7.64 -9.17 -21.81
CA PHE A 64 6.31 -9.61 -22.22
C PHE A 64 5.75 -8.90 -23.47
N GLY A 65 6.48 -7.95 -24.06
CA GLY A 65 6.02 -7.21 -25.25
C GLY A 65 4.75 -6.39 -25.01
N ALA A 66 4.53 -5.94 -23.77
CA ALA A 66 3.34 -5.19 -23.39
C ALA A 66 3.30 -3.80 -24.08
N ARG A 67 2.10 -3.29 -24.33
CA ARG A 67 1.91 -2.05 -25.09
C ARG A 67 2.01 -0.83 -24.17
N TRP A 68 3.10 -0.08 -24.31
CA TRP A 68 3.30 1.18 -23.62
C TRP A 68 2.29 2.26 -24.09
N PRO A 69 2.01 3.29 -23.26
CA PRO A 69 1.11 4.37 -23.65
C PRO A 69 1.54 5.05 -24.94
N ARG A 70 0.60 5.22 -25.88
CA ARG A 70 0.87 5.81 -27.21
C ARG A 70 0.94 7.34 -27.20
N ASN A 71 0.35 7.97 -26.19
CA ASN A 71 0.24 9.43 -26.09
C ASN A 71 0.96 9.96 -24.84
N ARG A 72 1.37 11.24 -24.90
CA ARG A 72 2.05 11.90 -23.78
C ARG A 72 1.19 11.97 -22.51
N ALA A 73 -0.13 12.05 -22.66
CA ALA A 73 -1.08 12.08 -21.55
C ALA A 73 -0.97 10.80 -20.70
N GLY A 74 -0.96 9.60 -21.31
CA GLY A 74 -0.86 8.35 -20.58
C GLY A 74 0.46 8.20 -19.81
N TRP A 75 1.57 8.71 -20.35
CA TRP A 75 2.84 8.78 -19.62
C TRP A 75 2.75 9.74 -18.44
N ARG A 76 2.30 10.99 -18.67
CA ARG A 76 2.14 11.99 -17.63
C ARG A 76 1.26 11.48 -16.49
N ASP A 77 0.12 10.90 -16.82
CA ASP A 77 -0.88 10.50 -15.82
C ASP A 77 -0.39 9.32 -14.97
N ALA A 78 0.31 8.36 -15.58
CA ALA A 78 0.96 7.27 -14.85
C ALA A 78 2.14 7.77 -14.00
N LEU A 79 2.94 8.72 -14.48
CA LEU A 79 4.01 9.32 -13.69
C LEU A 79 3.46 10.07 -12.47
N VAL A 80 2.42 10.89 -12.65
CA VAL A 80 1.76 11.63 -11.56
C VAL A 80 1.14 10.67 -10.54
N ALA A 81 0.43 9.63 -10.99
CA ALA A 81 -0.09 8.59 -10.11
C ALA A 81 1.04 7.92 -9.32
N GLY A 82 2.16 7.61 -9.99
CA GLY A 82 3.34 7.02 -9.37
C GLY A 82 3.98 7.90 -8.29
N VAL A 83 4.16 9.20 -8.57
CA VAL A 83 4.67 10.18 -7.61
C VAL A 83 3.81 10.20 -6.35
N LEU A 84 2.49 10.20 -6.48
CA LEU A 84 1.56 10.26 -5.34
C LEU A 84 1.48 8.93 -4.58
N MET A 85 1.26 7.83 -5.29
CA MET A 85 0.93 6.52 -4.72
C MET A 85 2.16 5.72 -4.31
N GLN A 86 3.25 5.80 -5.06
CA GLN A 86 4.46 5.02 -4.81
C GLN A 86 5.60 5.90 -4.28
N GLY A 87 5.59 7.20 -4.57
CA GLY A 87 6.57 8.17 -4.06
C GLY A 87 6.18 8.70 -2.68
N ILE A 88 5.33 9.73 -2.65
CA ILE A 88 4.94 10.46 -1.43
C ILE A 88 4.37 9.51 -0.37
N TYR A 89 3.47 8.62 -0.77
CA TYR A 89 2.88 7.67 0.17
C TYR A 89 3.92 6.75 0.81
N VAL A 90 4.75 6.07 0.01
CA VAL A 90 5.72 5.09 0.53
C VAL A 90 6.81 5.78 1.34
N ILE A 91 7.35 6.91 0.87
CA ILE A 91 8.31 7.71 1.62
C ILE A 91 7.72 8.14 2.96
N GLY A 92 6.51 8.70 2.95
CA GLY A 92 5.85 9.18 4.17
C GLY A 92 5.61 8.06 5.18
N VAL A 93 5.13 6.89 4.74
CA VAL A 93 4.95 5.73 5.62
C VAL A 93 6.28 5.25 6.21
N PHE A 94 7.31 5.04 5.38
CA PHE A 94 8.61 4.57 5.86
C PHE A 94 9.27 5.57 6.81
N TRP A 95 9.18 6.86 6.49
CA TRP A 95 9.70 7.94 7.34
C TRP A 95 8.97 8.01 8.68
N SER A 96 7.65 7.90 8.68
CA SER A 96 6.86 7.87 9.91
C SER A 96 7.24 6.69 10.80
N VAL A 97 7.40 5.50 10.22
CA VAL A 97 7.80 4.29 10.97
C VAL A 97 9.23 4.40 11.50
N GLU A 98 10.18 4.91 10.69
CA GLU A 98 11.54 5.18 11.16
C GLU A 98 11.56 6.14 12.36
N ARG A 99 10.66 7.14 12.35
CA ARG A 99 10.52 8.13 13.43
C ARG A 99 9.67 7.65 14.61
N GLY A 100 9.41 6.34 14.71
CA GLY A 100 8.79 5.73 15.88
C GLY A 100 7.27 5.57 15.81
N LEU A 101 6.65 5.78 14.64
CA LEU A 101 5.24 5.38 14.46
C LEU A 101 5.16 3.83 14.42
N PRO A 102 4.38 3.18 15.29
CA PRO A 102 4.22 1.73 15.24
C PRO A 102 3.68 1.25 13.89
N SER A 103 4.21 0.14 13.39
CA SER A 103 3.89 -0.36 12.04
C SER A 103 2.42 -0.75 11.89
N GLY A 104 1.80 -1.31 12.95
CA GLY A 104 0.37 -1.59 12.98
C GLY A 104 -0.51 -0.34 12.87
N ILE A 105 -0.06 0.80 13.42
CA ILE A 105 -0.77 2.09 13.31
C ILE A 105 -0.61 2.66 11.91
N ALA A 106 0.58 2.59 11.32
CA ALA A 106 0.80 2.98 9.93
C ALA A 106 -0.08 2.15 8.96
N ALA A 107 -0.21 0.84 9.20
CA ALA A 107 -1.09 -0.04 8.44
C ALA A 107 -2.58 0.32 8.59
N LEU A 108 -3.02 0.64 9.81
CA LEU A 108 -4.36 1.15 10.07
C LEU A 108 -4.64 2.42 9.28
N VAL A 109 -3.74 3.41 9.36
CA VAL A 109 -3.86 4.68 8.61
C VAL A 109 -3.98 4.39 7.11
N GLY A 110 -3.09 3.56 6.54
CA GLY A 110 -3.18 3.18 5.12
C GLY A 110 -4.52 2.53 4.75
N SER A 111 -5.14 1.78 5.68
CA SER A 111 -6.42 1.10 5.44
C SER A 111 -7.64 2.01 5.54
N LEU A 112 -7.48 3.26 5.96
CA LEU A 112 -8.54 4.27 5.91
C LEU A 112 -8.66 4.92 4.51
N GLN A 113 -7.71 4.65 3.60
CA GLN A 113 -7.74 5.15 2.23
C GLN A 113 -9.10 4.96 1.52
N PRO A 114 -9.80 3.82 1.61
CA PRO A 114 -11.09 3.64 0.94
C PRO A 114 -12.16 4.59 1.47
N LEU A 115 -12.13 4.92 2.77
CA LEU A 115 -13.07 5.88 3.37
C LEU A 115 -12.83 7.28 2.82
N LEU A 116 -11.56 7.69 2.76
CA LEU A 116 -11.19 8.99 2.21
C LEU A 116 -11.49 9.06 0.72
N THR A 117 -11.25 7.97 -0.01
CA THR A 117 -11.58 7.83 -1.44
C THR A 117 -13.09 7.98 -1.65
N ALA A 118 -13.91 7.32 -0.85
CA ALA A 118 -15.36 7.42 -0.91
C ALA A 118 -15.87 8.83 -0.57
N ALA A 119 -15.31 9.46 0.47
CA ALA A 119 -15.65 10.83 0.86
C ALA A 119 -15.29 11.86 -0.24
N LEU A 120 -14.19 11.63 -0.96
CA LEU A 120 -13.71 12.49 -2.06
C LEU A 120 -14.24 12.06 -3.44
N ALA A 121 -15.05 11.01 -3.54
CA ALA A 121 -15.52 10.51 -4.83
C ALA A 121 -16.43 11.52 -5.55
N ARG A 122 -17.26 12.26 -4.82
CA ARG A 122 -18.18 13.25 -5.41
C ARG A 122 -17.45 14.38 -6.16
N PRO A 123 -16.51 15.14 -5.55
CA PRO A 123 -15.83 16.23 -6.26
C PRO A 123 -14.91 15.75 -7.39
N PHE A 124 -14.32 14.55 -7.30
CA PHE A 124 -13.38 14.07 -8.31
C PHE A 124 -14.02 13.25 -9.43
N LEU A 125 -15.10 12.51 -9.13
CA LEU A 125 -15.70 11.52 -10.04
C LEU A 125 -17.20 11.77 -10.29
N GLY A 126 -17.82 12.73 -9.60
CA GLY A 126 -19.26 12.98 -9.68
C GLY A 126 -20.13 11.89 -9.01
N GLU A 127 -19.53 10.93 -8.31
CA GLU A 127 -20.24 9.80 -7.70
C GLU A 127 -20.97 10.24 -6.41
N VAL A 128 -22.25 9.89 -6.27
CA VAL A 128 -23.02 10.16 -5.05
C VAL A 128 -22.80 9.05 -4.01
N VAL A 129 -22.52 9.46 -2.77
CA VAL A 129 -22.30 8.55 -1.64
C VAL A 129 -23.64 8.23 -0.98
N SER A 130 -23.99 6.94 -0.89
CA SER A 130 -25.23 6.49 -0.24
C SER A 130 -25.18 6.66 1.28
N PRO A 131 -26.33 6.83 1.97
CA PRO A 131 -26.36 6.95 3.44
C PRO A 131 -25.70 5.78 4.19
N PRO A 132 -25.87 4.49 3.80
CA PRO A 132 -25.15 3.39 4.43
C PRO A 132 -23.63 3.48 4.28
N ARG A 133 -23.14 4.02 3.15
CA ARG A 133 -21.71 4.25 2.93
C ARG A 133 -21.19 5.34 3.86
N TRP A 134 -21.96 6.40 4.10
CA TRP A 134 -21.61 7.43 5.10
C TRP A 134 -21.52 6.87 6.52
N ALA A 135 -22.41 5.95 6.91
CA ALA A 135 -22.33 5.28 8.19
C ALA A 135 -21.02 4.49 8.32
N GLY A 136 -20.64 3.70 7.29
CA GLY A 136 -19.36 2.99 7.26
C GLY A 136 -18.14 3.92 7.37
N ILE A 137 -18.17 5.05 6.65
CA ILE A 137 -17.12 6.09 6.73
C ILE A 137 -16.99 6.63 8.16
N ALA A 138 -18.11 7.02 8.79
CA ALA A 138 -18.13 7.53 10.15
C ALA A 138 -17.62 6.50 11.15
N THR A 139 -18.08 5.24 11.06
CA THR A 139 -17.61 4.14 11.90
C THR A 139 -16.12 3.88 11.73
N GLY A 140 -15.63 3.92 10.49
CA GLY A 140 -14.23 3.68 10.18
C GLY A 140 -13.30 4.73 10.79
N PHE A 141 -13.65 6.01 10.66
CA PHE A 141 -12.92 7.11 11.30
C PHE A 141 -13.04 7.10 12.82
N ALA A 142 -14.20 6.74 13.37
CA ALA A 142 -14.35 6.57 14.82
C ALA A 142 -13.44 5.47 15.37
N GLY A 143 -13.34 4.33 14.68
CA GLY A 143 -12.41 3.26 15.02
C GLY A 143 -10.94 3.74 14.99
N ALA A 144 -10.55 4.48 13.95
CA ALA A 144 -9.23 5.07 13.88
C ALA A 144 -8.94 6.04 15.05
N LEU A 145 -9.93 6.88 15.40
CA LEU A 145 -9.82 7.79 16.54
C LEU A 145 -9.63 7.03 17.85
N LEU A 146 -10.33 5.91 18.06
CA LEU A 146 -10.14 5.05 19.24
C LEU A 146 -8.71 4.48 19.33
N VAL A 147 -8.05 4.22 18.20
CA VAL A 147 -6.65 3.75 18.19
C VAL A 147 -5.67 4.87 18.50
N LEU A 148 -5.94 6.08 18.01
CA LEU A 148 -5.02 7.22 18.10
C LEU A 148 -5.18 8.02 19.40
N ALA A 149 -6.41 8.24 19.87
CA ALA A 149 -6.73 9.09 21.01
C ALA A 149 -5.97 8.75 22.31
N PRO A 150 -5.78 7.47 22.70
CA PRO A 150 -5.05 7.12 23.92
C PRO A 150 -3.58 7.51 23.90
N LYS A 151 -3.01 7.73 22.71
CA LYS A 151 -1.59 7.98 22.50
C LYS A 151 -1.26 9.41 22.08
N ILE A 152 -2.28 10.25 21.84
CA ILE A 152 -2.10 11.68 21.56
C ILE A 152 -1.91 12.39 22.90
N GLY A 153 -0.71 12.96 23.11
CA GLY A 153 -0.39 13.71 24.33
C GLY A 153 0.13 12.87 25.51
N ALA A 154 0.29 11.56 25.33
CA ALA A 154 1.01 10.73 26.30
C ALA A 154 2.50 11.12 26.28
N ALA A 155 3.00 11.58 27.43
CA ALA A 155 4.39 12.06 27.59
C ALA A 155 5.39 10.92 27.88
N ASP A 156 4.92 9.68 27.97
CA ASP A 156 5.75 8.50 28.20
C ASP A 156 6.19 7.84 26.89
N ALA A 157 7.05 6.82 26.99
CA ALA A 157 7.53 6.04 25.84
C ALA A 157 6.42 5.30 25.08
N SER A 158 5.16 5.35 25.54
CA SER A 158 4.02 4.71 24.91
C SER A 158 3.29 5.63 23.92
N GLY A 159 3.54 6.94 23.97
CA GLY A 159 2.93 7.96 23.11
C GLY A 159 3.29 7.83 21.63
N ILE A 160 2.37 8.26 20.75
CA ILE A 160 2.65 8.34 19.31
C ILE A 160 3.27 9.71 19.03
N PRO A 161 4.44 9.77 18.39
CA PRO A 161 4.98 11.03 17.91
C PRO A 161 3.99 11.70 16.93
N ALA A 162 3.50 12.90 17.29
CA ALA A 162 2.48 13.60 16.52
C ALA A 162 2.92 13.90 15.07
N LEU A 163 4.18 14.28 14.88
CA LEU A 163 4.73 14.63 13.57
C LEU A 163 4.77 13.39 12.62
N PRO A 164 5.32 12.23 13.02
CA PRO A 164 5.18 10.98 12.28
C PRO A 164 3.75 10.58 11.95
N LEU A 165 2.80 10.75 12.87
CA LEU A 165 1.39 10.47 12.59
C LEU A 165 0.82 11.40 11.52
N VAL A 166 1.07 12.71 11.62
CA VAL A 166 0.64 13.71 10.62
C VAL A 166 1.26 13.42 9.26
N ALA A 167 2.54 13.07 9.20
CA ALA A 167 3.20 12.68 7.96
C ALA A 167 2.56 11.42 7.34
N CYS A 168 2.21 10.43 8.15
CA CYS A 168 1.55 9.20 7.68
C CYS A 168 0.12 9.48 7.18
N LEU A 169 -0.62 10.38 7.83
CA LEU A 169 -1.92 10.84 7.37
C LEU A 169 -1.82 11.60 6.05
N GLY A 170 -0.83 12.51 5.93
CA GLY A 170 -0.53 13.21 4.67
C GLY A 170 -0.15 12.26 3.53
N ALA A 171 0.64 11.22 3.84
CA ALA A 171 0.96 10.14 2.91
C ALA A 171 -0.31 9.41 2.41
N MET A 172 -1.24 9.09 3.31
CA MET A 172 -2.53 8.48 2.95
C MET A 172 -3.38 9.41 2.08
N VAL A 173 -3.38 10.72 2.34
CA VAL A 173 -4.06 11.70 1.48
C VAL A 173 -3.45 11.69 0.08
N ALA A 174 -2.12 11.69 -0.05
CA ALA A 174 -1.43 11.59 -1.34
C ALA A 174 -1.81 10.29 -2.07
N MET A 175 -1.82 9.14 -1.38
CA MET A 175 -2.27 7.87 -1.94
C MET A 175 -3.71 7.94 -2.46
N THR A 176 -4.60 8.60 -1.72
CA THR A 176 -6.01 8.77 -2.09
C THR A 176 -6.16 9.63 -3.35
N ILE A 177 -5.52 10.79 -3.38
CA ILE A 177 -5.52 11.68 -4.55
C ILE A 177 -4.92 10.97 -5.76
N GLY A 178 -3.81 10.25 -5.59
CA GLY A 178 -3.18 9.48 -6.66
C GLY A 178 -4.07 8.37 -7.21
N THR A 179 -4.82 7.69 -6.34
CA THR A 179 -5.77 6.65 -6.74
C THR A 179 -6.95 7.25 -7.51
N LEU A 180 -7.49 8.38 -7.05
CA LEU A 180 -8.56 9.10 -7.75
C LEU A 180 -8.07 9.64 -9.10
N TRP A 181 -6.86 10.18 -9.16
CA TRP A 181 -6.19 10.63 -10.38
C TRP A 181 -6.03 9.49 -11.39
N GLN A 182 -5.49 8.35 -10.93
CA GLN A 182 -5.34 7.16 -11.77
C GLN A 182 -6.70 6.68 -12.28
N LYS A 183 -7.73 6.65 -11.43
CA LYS A 183 -9.08 6.24 -11.82
C LYS A 183 -9.71 7.18 -12.86
N SER A 184 -9.57 8.49 -12.69
CA SER A 184 -10.13 9.48 -13.62
C SER A 184 -9.41 9.54 -14.97
N HIS A 185 -8.16 9.08 -15.03
CA HIS A 185 -7.33 9.07 -16.24
C HIS A 185 -6.97 7.65 -16.73
N ALA A 186 -7.65 6.61 -16.22
CA ALA A 186 -7.24 5.21 -16.39
C ALA A 186 -7.18 4.73 -17.85
N GLY A 187 -7.90 5.38 -18.78
CA GLY A 187 -7.85 5.11 -20.22
C GLY A 187 -7.91 3.62 -20.60
N GLN A 188 -7.38 3.28 -21.77
CA GLN A 188 -7.15 1.88 -22.20
C GLN A 188 -5.71 1.42 -21.91
N ALA A 189 -5.07 1.97 -20.87
CA ALA A 189 -3.67 1.64 -20.59
C ALA A 189 -3.53 0.20 -20.07
N GLU A 190 -2.58 -0.54 -20.60
CA GLU A 190 -2.25 -1.86 -20.06
C GLU A 190 -1.69 -1.73 -18.64
N LEU A 191 -2.18 -2.57 -17.72
CA LEU A 191 -1.92 -2.43 -16.29
C LEU A 191 -0.43 -2.59 -15.92
N LEU A 192 0.28 -3.50 -16.59
CA LEU A 192 1.69 -3.79 -16.29
C LEU A 192 2.64 -2.65 -16.72
N PRO A 193 2.61 -2.14 -17.97
CA PRO A 193 3.33 -0.92 -18.35
C PRO A 193 2.96 0.28 -17.47
N ASN A 194 1.68 0.44 -17.13
CA ASN A 194 1.25 1.54 -16.26
C ASN A 194 1.93 1.46 -14.88
N ALA A 195 1.96 0.28 -14.27
CA ALA A 195 2.67 0.06 -13.01
C ALA A 195 4.18 0.36 -13.13
N ALA A 196 4.84 -0.08 -14.21
CA ALA A 196 6.25 0.22 -14.42
C ALA A 196 6.51 1.74 -14.48
N ILE A 197 5.69 2.50 -15.23
CA ILE A 197 5.78 3.96 -15.33
C ILE A 197 5.53 4.62 -13.96
N GLN A 198 4.59 4.10 -13.16
CA GLN A 198 4.34 4.62 -11.82
C GLN A 198 5.60 4.52 -10.94
N PHE A 199 6.32 3.39 -10.95
CA PHE A 199 7.57 3.27 -10.20
C PHE A 199 8.68 4.16 -10.74
N VAL A 200 8.74 4.38 -12.05
CA VAL A 200 9.65 5.40 -12.63
C VAL A 200 9.32 6.79 -12.08
N GLY A 201 8.04 7.20 -12.10
CA GLY A 201 7.59 8.48 -11.56
C GLY A 201 7.89 8.62 -10.07
N ALA A 202 7.69 7.54 -9.31
CA ALA A 202 8.04 7.49 -7.89
C ALA A 202 9.55 7.67 -7.67
N GLY A 203 10.39 7.02 -8.48
CA GLY A 203 11.84 7.19 -8.47
C GLY A 203 12.28 8.62 -8.79
N LEU A 204 11.63 9.28 -9.74
CA LEU A 204 11.89 10.69 -10.09
C LEU A 204 11.63 11.66 -8.93
N LEU A 205 10.75 11.31 -7.99
CA LEU A 205 10.58 12.04 -6.73
C LEU A 205 11.57 11.56 -5.66
N ALA A 206 11.65 10.24 -5.46
CA ALA A 206 12.35 9.64 -4.32
C ALA A 206 13.86 9.85 -4.36
N VAL A 207 14.48 9.80 -5.55
CA VAL A 207 15.92 9.99 -5.70
C VAL A 207 16.33 11.43 -5.33
N PRO A 208 15.73 12.50 -5.90
CA PRO A 208 16.01 13.85 -5.43
C PRO A 208 15.68 14.05 -3.95
N ALA A 209 14.58 13.48 -3.44
CA ALA A 209 14.23 13.60 -2.03
C ALA A 209 15.28 12.97 -1.12
N ALA A 210 15.84 11.82 -1.49
CA ALA A 210 16.95 11.20 -0.76
C ALA A 210 18.23 12.04 -0.80
N LEU A 211 18.55 12.66 -1.94
CA LEU A 211 19.74 13.51 -2.05
C LEU A 211 19.60 14.84 -1.29
N LEU A 212 18.39 15.39 -1.20
CA LEU A 212 18.13 16.70 -0.59
C LEU A 212 17.79 16.64 0.91
N PHE A 213 17.06 15.60 1.33
CA PHE A 213 16.52 15.49 2.69
C PHE A 213 17.03 14.26 3.44
N GLY A 214 17.69 13.32 2.75
CA GLY A 214 18.33 12.17 3.36
C GLY A 214 19.70 12.51 3.95
N THR A 215 20.06 11.78 5.00
CA THR A 215 21.39 11.71 5.60
C THR A 215 22.32 10.75 4.86
N GLY A 216 21.79 9.92 3.95
CA GLY A 216 22.54 8.88 3.24
C GLY A 216 22.82 7.63 4.08
N ARG A 217 22.28 7.54 5.30
CA ARG A 217 22.50 6.40 6.20
C ARG A 217 22.01 5.10 5.59
N PHE A 218 22.95 4.22 5.29
CA PHE A 218 22.71 2.89 4.74
C PHE A 218 23.86 1.98 5.19
N ASP A 219 23.62 1.12 6.19
CA ASP A 219 24.70 0.34 6.82
C ASP A 219 25.20 -0.85 5.98
N ALA A 220 24.54 -1.12 4.85
CA ALA A 220 24.81 -2.24 3.94
C ALA A 220 24.87 -3.62 4.61
N SER A 221 24.21 -3.77 5.76
CA SER A 221 24.16 -5.03 6.50
C SER A 221 23.34 -6.10 5.78
N LEU A 222 23.57 -7.38 6.11
CA LEU A 222 22.80 -8.49 5.54
C LEU A 222 21.28 -8.36 5.82
N PRO A 223 20.82 -7.96 7.03
CA PRO A 223 19.41 -7.66 7.27
C PRO A 223 18.87 -6.57 6.34
N LEU A 224 19.63 -5.50 6.11
CA LEU A 224 19.21 -4.43 5.21
C LEU A 224 19.04 -4.91 3.77
N TRP A 225 20.00 -5.67 3.24
CA TRP A 225 19.90 -6.26 1.91
C TRP A 225 18.73 -7.24 1.80
N GLY A 226 18.50 -8.05 2.83
CA GLY A 226 17.34 -8.95 2.90
C GLY A 226 16.01 -8.19 2.88
N GLY A 227 15.89 -7.13 3.69
CA GLY A 227 14.71 -6.27 3.74
C GLY A 227 14.50 -5.49 2.43
N LEU A 228 15.57 -5.06 1.76
CA LEU A 228 15.53 -4.41 0.46
C LEU A 228 15.08 -5.39 -0.64
N ALA A 229 15.67 -6.58 -0.68
CA ALA A 229 15.28 -7.63 -1.62
C ALA A 229 13.81 -8.04 -1.44
N TRP A 230 13.38 -8.24 -0.19
CA TRP A 230 11.97 -8.50 0.13
C TRP A 230 11.07 -7.36 -0.34
N SER A 231 11.47 -6.11 -0.07
CA SER A 231 10.73 -4.91 -0.47
C SER A 231 10.58 -4.76 -1.99
N ILE A 232 11.61 -5.11 -2.75
CA ILE A 232 11.61 -5.02 -4.22
C ILE A 232 10.84 -6.19 -4.82
N PHE A 233 11.25 -7.42 -4.52
CA PHE A 233 10.76 -8.61 -5.23
C PHE A 233 9.43 -9.11 -4.69
N VAL A 234 9.23 -9.10 -3.36
CA VAL A 234 8.03 -9.68 -2.75
C VAL A 234 6.94 -8.63 -2.62
N ASN A 235 7.20 -7.55 -1.88
CA ASN A 235 6.17 -6.53 -1.60
C ASN A 235 5.72 -5.78 -2.85
N SER A 236 6.67 -5.47 -3.73
CA SER A 236 6.38 -4.67 -4.92
C SER A 236 6.15 -5.56 -6.15
N VAL A 237 7.16 -6.27 -6.67
CA VAL A 237 7.00 -7.00 -7.94
C VAL A 237 5.98 -8.14 -7.83
N ALA A 238 6.16 -9.08 -6.90
CA ALA A 238 5.22 -10.19 -6.73
C ALA A 238 3.83 -9.69 -6.29
N GLY A 239 3.76 -8.73 -5.36
CA GLY A 239 2.51 -8.10 -4.94
C GLY A 239 1.71 -7.51 -6.12
N ILE A 240 2.38 -6.76 -7.01
CA ILE A 240 1.75 -6.18 -8.20
C ILE A 240 1.32 -7.28 -9.17
N LEU A 241 2.20 -8.23 -9.49
CA LEU A 241 1.85 -9.31 -10.43
C LEU A 241 0.69 -10.18 -9.91
N LEU A 242 0.64 -10.44 -8.60
CA LEU A 242 -0.48 -11.12 -7.96
C LEU A 242 -1.77 -10.29 -8.04
N LEU A 243 -1.70 -8.98 -7.76
CA LEU A 243 -2.85 -8.08 -7.91
C LEU A 243 -3.37 -8.10 -9.35
N LEU A 244 -2.49 -7.99 -10.34
CA LEU A 244 -2.87 -8.07 -11.76
C LEU A 244 -3.47 -9.42 -12.12
N ALA A 245 -2.94 -10.52 -11.57
CA ALA A 245 -3.49 -11.85 -11.77
C ALA A 245 -4.89 -12.00 -11.15
N LEU A 246 -5.12 -11.44 -9.95
CA LEU A 246 -6.41 -11.46 -9.27
C LEU A 246 -7.45 -10.61 -10.00
N ILE A 247 -7.05 -9.43 -10.51
CA ILE A 247 -7.90 -8.60 -11.36
C ILE A 247 -8.33 -9.36 -12.62
N ARG A 248 -7.38 -10.04 -13.30
CA ARG A 248 -7.67 -10.86 -14.49
C ARG A 248 -8.59 -12.05 -14.21
N ARG A 249 -8.62 -12.55 -12.96
CA ARG A 249 -9.53 -13.62 -12.51
C ARG A 249 -10.90 -13.13 -12.08
N GLY A 250 -11.15 -11.81 -12.06
CA GLY A 250 -12.41 -11.24 -11.57
C GLY A 250 -12.54 -11.19 -10.04
N GLU A 251 -11.46 -11.48 -9.30
CA GLU A 251 -11.45 -11.61 -7.84
C GLU A 251 -11.32 -10.26 -7.10
N VAL A 252 -11.53 -9.15 -7.80
CA VAL A 252 -11.29 -7.79 -7.29
C VAL A 252 -12.06 -7.51 -6.00
N ALA A 253 -13.31 -7.98 -5.91
CA ALA A 253 -14.16 -7.79 -4.72
C ALA A 253 -13.65 -8.59 -3.51
N GLY A 254 -13.17 -9.82 -3.74
CA GLY A 254 -12.57 -10.67 -2.69
C GLY A 254 -11.27 -10.08 -2.16
N VAL A 255 -10.40 -9.61 -3.06
CA VAL A 255 -9.14 -8.95 -2.70
C VAL A 255 -9.38 -7.67 -1.91
N ALA A 256 -10.30 -6.81 -2.36
CA ALA A 256 -10.63 -5.57 -1.66
C ALA A 256 -11.12 -5.85 -0.22
N SER A 257 -11.90 -6.91 -0.04
CA SER A 257 -12.40 -7.31 1.27
C SER A 257 -11.29 -7.85 2.18
N LEU A 258 -10.34 -8.59 1.61
CA LEU A 258 -9.20 -9.16 2.32
C LEU A 258 -8.14 -8.11 2.68
N LEU A 259 -8.04 -7.02 1.93
CA LEU A 259 -7.19 -5.88 2.29
C LEU A 259 -7.59 -5.23 3.62
N PHE A 260 -8.83 -5.42 4.10
CA PHE A 260 -9.23 -4.98 5.44
C PHE A 260 -8.56 -5.79 6.56
N LEU A 261 -7.98 -6.95 6.27
CA LEU A 261 -7.17 -7.71 7.21
C LEU A 261 -5.72 -7.19 7.31
N VAL A 262 -5.31 -6.25 6.45
CA VAL A 262 -3.94 -5.74 6.46
C VAL A 262 -3.54 -5.12 7.82
N PRO A 263 -4.34 -4.26 8.48
CA PRO A 263 -4.00 -3.73 9.80
C PRO A 263 -3.81 -4.80 10.88
N PRO A 264 -4.79 -5.70 11.14
CA PRO A 264 -4.61 -6.71 12.18
C PRO A 264 -3.49 -7.70 11.85
N VAL A 265 -3.29 -8.07 10.58
CA VAL A 265 -2.16 -8.92 10.17
C VAL A 265 -0.83 -8.20 10.38
N SER A 266 -0.72 -6.93 9.99
CA SER A 266 0.50 -6.14 10.20
C SER A 266 0.82 -5.99 11.69
N ALA A 267 -0.19 -5.71 12.51
CA ALA A 267 -0.03 -5.62 13.96
C ALA A 267 0.39 -6.95 14.59
N ALA A 268 -0.19 -8.07 14.15
CA ALA A 268 0.22 -9.40 14.62
C ALA A 268 1.66 -9.73 14.22
N MET A 269 2.05 -9.45 12.98
CA MET A 269 3.43 -9.63 12.52
C MET A 269 4.40 -8.75 13.31
N ALA A 270 4.03 -7.50 13.57
CA ALA A 270 4.85 -6.55 14.34
C ALA A 270 5.00 -6.96 15.80
N TYR A 271 3.94 -7.51 16.41
CA TYR A 271 4.00 -8.09 17.74
C TYR A 271 4.97 -9.28 17.78
N LEU A 272 4.85 -10.21 16.83
CA LEU A 272 5.70 -11.41 16.79
C LEU A 272 7.18 -11.10 16.52
N LEU A 273 7.47 -10.12 15.66
CA LEU A 273 8.84 -9.81 15.23
C LEU A 273 9.54 -8.77 16.09
N PHE A 274 8.80 -7.81 16.64
CA PHE A 274 9.36 -6.65 17.33
C PHE A 274 8.81 -6.44 18.74
N GLY A 275 7.84 -7.24 19.18
CA GLY A 275 7.16 -7.03 20.45
C GLY A 275 6.27 -5.78 20.49
N GLU A 276 5.86 -5.24 19.33
CA GLU A 276 4.95 -4.09 19.29
C GLU A 276 3.59 -4.47 19.90
N THR A 277 3.24 -3.87 21.03
CA THR A 277 1.95 -4.11 21.70
C THR A 277 0.94 -3.01 21.40
N LEU A 278 -0.32 -3.42 21.25
CA LEU A 278 -1.46 -2.54 21.16
C LEU A 278 -2.28 -2.65 22.44
N ALA A 279 -2.67 -1.51 23.01
CA ALA A 279 -3.57 -1.50 24.15
C ALA A 279 -4.93 -2.11 23.75
N PRO A 280 -5.72 -2.67 24.68
CA PRO A 280 -7.03 -3.24 24.39
C PRO A 280 -7.97 -2.30 23.62
N ILE A 281 -7.95 -1.01 23.96
CA ILE A 281 -8.71 0.03 23.26
C ILE A 281 -8.27 0.20 21.80
N GLN A 282 -6.98 0.02 21.50
CA GLN A 282 -6.44 0.10 20.15
C GLN A 282 -6.80 -1.13 19.32
N MET A 283 -6.84 -2.31 19.94
CA MET A 283 -7.35 -3.52 19.27
C MET A 283 -8.83 -3.38 18.94
N ALA A 284 -9.64 -2.89 19.89
CA ALA A 284 -11.06 -2.60 19.68
C ALA A 284 -11.27 -1.54 18.58
N GLY A 285 -10.53 -0.43 18.64
CA GLY A 285 -10.56 0.62 17.62
C GLY A 285 -10.18 0.10 16.23
N MET A 286 -9.18 -0.78 16.13
CA MET A 286 -8.77 -1.39 14.87
C MET A 286 -9.86 -2.31 14.30
N ALA A 287 -10.54 -3.08 15.15
CA ALA A 287 -11.70 -3.88 14.72
C ALA A 287 -12.86 -2.99 14.23
N VAL A 288 -13.19 -1.93 14.96
CA VAL A 288 -14.23 -0.96 14.57
C VAL A 288 -13.87 -0.29 13.24
N ALA A 289 -12.61 0.13 13.07
CA ALA A 289 -12.14 0.74 11.84
C ALA A 289 -12.28 -0.22 10.65
N THR A 290 -11.82 -1.46 10.82
CA THR A 290 -11.92 -2.53 9.82
C THR A 290 -13.37 -2.78 9.38
N ILE A 291 -14.29 -2.84 10.35
CA ILE A 291 -15.73 -2.99 10.08
C ILE A 291 -16.28 -1.79 9.32
N GLY A 292 -15.95 -0.56 9.73
CA GLY A 292 -16.40 0.66 9.07
C GLY A 292 -15.95 0.72 7.60
N VAL A 293 -14.69 0.38 7.33
CA VAL A 293 -14.16 0.30 5.95
C VAL A 293 -14.90 -0.78 5.15
N ALA A 294 -15.13 -1.96 5.74
CA ALA A 294 -15.87 -3.03 5.09
C ALA A 294 -17.32 -2.63 4.75
N VAL A 295 -18.01 -1.90 5.63
CA VAL A 295 -19.37 -1.37 5.37
C VAL A 295 -19.34 -0.31 4.28
N ALA A 296 -18.41 0.64 4.34
CA ALA A 296 -18.29 1.70 3.34
C ALA A 296 -17.97 1.18 1.93
N SER A 297 -17.28 0.03 1.86
CA SER A 297 -16.86 -0.59 0.60
C SER A 297 -17.93 -1.47 -0.04
N ARG A 298 -19.06 -1.72 0.63
CA ARG A 298 -20.22 -2.40 0.03
C ARG A 298 -20.90 -1.43 -0.96
N ARG A 299 -21.36 -2.00 -2.09
CA ARG A 299 -22.04 -1.24 -3.15
C ARG A 299 -23.43 -0.82 -2.72
#